data_AF-A0A7T7VTY2-F1
#
_entry.id   AF-A0A7T7VTY2-F1
#
_cell.length_a   1.000
_cell.length_b   1.000
_cell.length_c   1.000
_cell.angle_alpha   90.00
_cell.angle_beta   90.00
_cell.angle_gamma   90.00
#
_symmetry.space_group_name_H-M   'P 1'
#
loop_
_entity.id
_entity.type
_entity.pdbx_description
1 polymer ?
#
loop_
_entity_poly.entity_id
_entity_poly.type
_entity_poly.pdbx_seq_one_letter_code
_entity_poly.pdbx_strand_id
1 'polypeptide(L)'
;MREMVVRDRLGAGIPAAGVGCAFSRAALARTMERDGRDAPFTPDALTEDYELGMKIGRAPRSRPSRAGSPHDRAGKGGRFVRVRAADGTLIATRSPFPHRLDAAVRQKARWLQGIAFDGWDTLGWASHPFELWMRMRDRRGPLVAIVLAAAYVAFVLTGALGAAQWLGWYKVRELPDVVDWMLVITTAAFAWRALVRAAVVTREYGWEEGLAAVVRIPVANIIAIIAARLALVRYARSLRGEPTRWEKTEHDFHPAERAT
;
A
#
# COMPACT_ATOMS: atom_id res chain seq x y z
N MET A 1 0.97 -0.35 8.52
CA MET A 1 0.28 -0.66 9.80
C MET A 1 -0.66 0.42 10.32
N ARG A 2 -0.35 1.73 10.25
CA ARG A 2 -1.22 2.75 10.87
C ARG A 2 -2.64 2.80 10.31
N GLU A 3 -2.78 2.59 9.01
CA GLU A 3 -4.08 2.61 8.32
C GLU A 3 -4.97 1.43 8.75
N MET A 4 -4.37 0.29 9.10
CA MET A 4 -5.10 -0.90 9.57
C MET A 4 -5.78 -0.66 10.92
N VAL A 5 -5.14 0.10 11.82
CA VAL A 5 -5.74 0.50 13.11
C VAL A 5 -6.97 1.38 12.90
N VAL A 6 -6.91 2.28 11.92
CA VAL A 6 -8.04 3.17 11.59
C VAL A 6 -9.18 2.37 10.96
N ARG A 7 -8.88 1.46 10.01
CA ARG A 7 -9.87 0.56 9.42
C ARG A 7 -10.59 -0.29 10.47
N ASP A 8 -9.83 -0.89 11.38
CA ASP A 8 -10.36 -1.70 12.48
C ASP A 8 -11.34 -0.91 13.35
N ARG A 9 -10.96 0.31 13.77
CA ARG A 9 -11.81 1.20 14.57
C ARG A 9 -13.07 1.66 13.84
N LEU A 10 -12.99 1.84 12.52
CA LEU A 10 -14.14 2.23 11.70
C LEU A 10 -15.03 1.02 11.31
N GLY A 11 -14.62 -0.21 11.66
CA GLY A 11 -15.33 -1.43 11.30
C GLY A 11 -15.39 -1.70 9.79
N ALA A 12 -14.47 -1.10 9.03
CA ALA A 12 -14.33 -1.29 7.59
C ALA A 12 -13.69 -2.66 7.27
N GLY A 13 -13.78 -3.09 6.01
CA GLY A 13 -13.10 -4.30 5.56
C GLY A 13 -11.59 -4.21 5.81
N ILE A 14 -11.00 -5.28 6.34
CA ILE A 14 -9.57 -5.39 6.62
C ILE A 14 -8.94 -6.25 5.53
N PRO A 15 -8.08 -5.69 4.65
CA PRO A 15 -7.39 -6.48 3.66
C PRO A 15 -6.37 -7.41 4.34
N ALA A 16 -6.18 -8.61 3.80
CA ALA A 16 -5.11 -9.50 4.24
C ALA A 16 -3.82 -9.22 3.45
N ALA A 17 -2.69 -9.50 4.09
CA ALA A 17 -1.35 -9.23 3.55
C ALA A 17 -0.59 -10.51 3.18
N GLY A 18 -1.25 -11.67 3.18
CA GLY A 18 -0.67 -13.00 2.92
C GLY A 18 0.16 -13.57 4.07
N VAL A 19 0.83 -12.71 4.83
CA VAL A 19 1.61 -13.08 6.02
C VAL A 19 1.07 -12.38 7.27
N GLY A 20 1.27 -12.99 8.43
CA GLY A 20 0.80 -12.46 9.72
C GLY A 20 -0.72 -12.34 9.81
N CYS A 21 -1.46 -13.14 9.03
CA CYS A 21 -2.92 -13.18 8.98
C CYS A 21 -3.43 -14.56 9.40
N ALA A 22 -4.60 -14.60 10.04
CA ALA A 22 -5.29 -15.83 10.38
C ALA A 22 -6.75 -15.76 9.92
N PHE A 23 -7.25 -16.86 9.37
CA PHE A 23 -8.61 -16.95 8.86
C PHE A 23 -9.38 -18.05 9.59
N SER A 24 -10.62 -17.75 9.99
CA SER A 24 -11.52 -18.81 10.47
C SER A 24 -11.99 -19.67 9.30
N ARG A 25 -12.01 -21.00 9.48
CA ARG A 25 -12.53 -21.93 8.47
C ARG A 25 -13.95 -21.57 8.03
N ALA A 26 -14.80 -21.17 8.97
CA ALA A 26 -16.17 -20.77 8.69
C ALA A 26 -16.26 -19.50 7.80
N ALA A 27 -15.35 -18.53 7.95
CA ALA A 27 -15.30 -17.36 7.08
C ALA A 27 -14.87 -17.72 5.65
N LEU A 28 -13.92 -18.66 5.50
CA LEU A 28 -13.51 -19.17 4.20
C LEU A 28 -14.68 -19.91 3.51
N ALA A 29 -15.34 -20.83 4.21
CA ALA A 29 -16.49 -21.57 3.69
C ALA A 29 -17.62 -20.64 3.22
N ARG A 30 -18.00 -19.64 4.03
CA ARG A 30 -19.02 -18.65 3.62
C ARG A 30 -18.61 -17.83 2.40
N THR A 31 -17.33 -17.55 2.24
CA THR A 31 -16.83 -16.81 1.07
C THR A 31 -16.89 -17.68 -0.18
N MET A 32 -16.55 -18.97 -0.06
CA MET A 32 -16.66 -19.97 -1.12
C MET A 32 -18.12 -20.16 -1.57
N GLU A 33 -19.03 -20.35 -0.62
CA GLU A 33 -20.47 -20.48 -0.88
C GLU A 33 -21.04 -19.25 -1.61
N ARG A 34 -20.72 -18.05 -1.14
CA ARG A 34 -21.22 -16.81 -1.74
C ARG A 34 -20.69 -16.59 -3.15
N ASP A 35 -19.42 -16.93 -3.37
CA ASP A 35 -18.76 -16.74 -4.65
C ASP A 35 -19.00 -17.93 -5.61
N GLY A 36 -19.68 -19.00 -5.17
CA GLY A 36 -19.96 -20.19 -5.97
C GLY A 36 -18.69 -20.95 -6.39
N ARG A 37 -17.67 -21.00 -5.54
CA ARG A 37 -16.35 -21.61 -5.86
C ARG A 37 -15.93 -22.67 -4.85
N ASP A 38 -15.16 -23.64 -5.32
CA ASP A 38 -14.57 -24.71 -4.50
C ASP A 38 -13.28 -24.29 -3.77
N ALA A 39 -12.78 -23.07 -4.02
CA ALA A 39 -11.61 -22.52 -3.36
C ALA A 39 -11.85 -21.08 -2.88
N PRO A 40 -11.34 -20.69 -1.69
CA PRO A 40 -11.55 -19.36 -1.14
C PRO A 40 -10.72 -18.28 -1.86
N PHE A 41 -9.55 -18.65 -2.39
CA PHE A 41 -8.67 -17.78 -3.14
C PHE A 41 -8.97 -17.83 -4.63
N THR A 42 -8.93 -16.67 -5.29
CA THR A 42 -9.03 -16.59 -6.75
C THR A 42 -7.67 -16.95 -7.36
N PRO A 43 -7.53 -18.03 -8.15
CA PRO A 43 -6.23 -18.49 -8.66
C PRO A 43 -5.49 -17.45 -9.51
N ASP A 44 -6.23 -16.67 -10.30
CA ASP A 44 -5.67 -15.68 -11.23
C ASP A 44 -5.47 -14.30 -10.59
N ALA A 45 -5.79 -14.13 -9.31
CA ALA A 45 -5.64 -12.84 -8.65
C ALA A 45 -4.17 -12.57 -8.30
N LEU A 46 -3.64 -11.44 -8.80
CA LEU A 46 -2.30 -10.97 -8.44
C LEU A 46 -2.13 -10.61 -6.95
N THR A 47 -3.26 -10.39 -6.27
CA THR A 47 -3.36 -10.06 -4.85
C THR A 47 -4.53 -10.81 -4.21
N GLU A 48 -4.47 -12.14 -4.30
CA GLU A 48 -5.45 -13.10 -3.79
C GLU A 48 -5.78 -12.86 -2.31
N ASP A 49 -4.77 -12.55 -1.49
CA ASP A 49 -4.95 -12.28 -0.05
C ASP A 49 -5.75 -11.01 0.20
N TYR A 50 -5.41 -9.95 -0.54
CA TYR A 50 -6.12 -8.67 -0.45
C TYR A 50 -7.59 -8.86 -0.84
N GLU A 51 -7.83 -9.57 -1.95
CA GLU A 51 -9.18 -9.84 -2.44
C GLU A 51 -10.01 -10.65 -1.43
N LEU A 52 -9.43 -11.73 -0.90
CA LEU A 52 -10.07 -12.57 0.13
C LEU A 52 -10.41 -11.75 1.38
N GLY A 53 -9.46 -10.96 1.91
CA GLY A 53 -9.70 -10.11 3.09
C GLY A 53 -10.84 -9.11 2.87
N MET A 54 -10.89 -8.48 1.69
CA MET A 54 -11.97 -7.56 1.32
C MET A 54 -13.31 -8.28 1.11
N LYS A 55 -13.31 -9.51 0.58
CA LYS A 55 -14.50 -10.35 0.41
C LYS A 55 -15.10 -10.78 1.73
N ILE A 56 -14.26 -11.17 2.70
CA ILE A 56 -14.68 -11.48 4.06
C ILE A 56 -15.22 -10.21 4.73
N GLY A 57 -14.54 -9.07 4.53
CA GLY A 57 -14.92 -7.73 5.02
C GLY A 57 -16.28 -7.20 4.54
N ARG A 58 -16.83 -7.78 3.47
CA ARG A 58 -18.16 -7.44 2.92
C ARG A 58 -19.28 -8.32 3.43
N ALA A 59 -18.95 -9.45 4.07
CA ALA A 59 -19.98 -10.34 4.55
C ALA A 59 -20.92 -9.58 5.51
N PRO A 60 -22.25 -9.78 5.42
CA PRO A 60 -23.16 -9.31 6.45
C PRO A 60 -22.64 -9.73 7.82
N ARG A 61 -22.77 -8.87 8.83
CA ARG A 61 -22.37 -9.21 10.20
C ARG A 61 -22.96 -10.56 10.53
N SER A 62 -22.11 -11.56 10.76
CA SER A 62 -22.56 -12.83 11.31
C SER A 62 -23.26 -12.51 12.63
N ARG A 63 -24.43 -13.10 12.88
CA ARG A 63 -25.14 -12.95 14.16
C ARG A 63 -24.13 -13.15 15.29
N PRO A 64 -24.17 -12.31 16.36
CA PRO A 64 -23.26 -12.46 17.49
C PRO A 64 -23.31 -13.90 17.98
N SER A 65 -22.15 -14.55 18.04
CA SER A 65 -22.01 -15.92 18.49
C SER A 65 -22.08 -15.89 20.02
N ARG A 66 -23.28 -16.13 20.57
CA ARG A 66 -23.57 -16.25 22.01
C ARG A 66 -22.93 -15.11 22.84
N ALA A 67 -23.78 -14.16 23.24
CA ALA A 67 -23.44 -13.01 24.11
C ALA A 67 -22.33 -13.35 25.14
N GLY A 68 -21.12 -12.83 24.93
CA GLY A 68 -20.01 -12.96 25.87
C GLY A 68 -18.64 -13.26 25.26
N SER A 69 -18.53 -13.65 23.99
CA SER A 69 -17.21 -13.90 23.37
C SER A 69 -16.48 -12.58 23.08
N PRO A 70 -15.21 -12.39 23.51
CA PRO A 70 -14.38 -11.24 23.12
C PRO A 70 -14.24 -11.09 21.59
N HIS A 71 -14.53 -12.15 20.84
CA HIS A 71 -14.49 -12.21 19.37
C HIS A 71 -15.72 -11.57 18.68
N ASP A 72 -16.82 -11.34 19.39
CA ASP A 72 -18.07 -10.77 18.82
C ASP A 72 -17.98 -9.27 18.49
N ARG A 73 -16.90 -8.59 18.91
CA ARG A 73 -16.63 -7.19 18.53
C ARG A 73 -15.85 -7.05 17.22
N ALA A 74 -15.56 -8.14 16.51
CA ALA A 74 -14.90 -8.05 15.21
C ALA A 74 -15.72 -7.14 14.27
N GLY A 75 -15.05 -6.33 13.45
CA GLY A 75 -15.70 -5.53 12.41
C GLY A 75 -16.42 -6.41 11.38
N LYS A 76 -16.80 -5.87 10.22
CA LYS A 76 -17.50 -6.61 9.14
C LYS A 76 -16.66 -7.75 8.49
N GLY A 77 -15.66 -8.34 9.15
CA GLY A 77 -14.94 -9.50 8.61
C GLY A 77 -13.52 -9.73 9.14
N GLY A 78 -13.00 -8.91 10.06
CA GLY A 78 -11.66 -9.12 10.61
C GLY A 78 -11.32 -8.15 11.73
N ARG A 79 -10.21 -8.41 12.42
CA ARG A 79 -9.63 -7.51 13.41
C ARG A 79 -8.15 -7.29 13.17
N PHE A 80 -7.69 -6.05 13.25
CA PHE A 80 -6.26 -5.78 13.26
C PHE A 80 -5.73 -5.83 14.70
N VAL A 81 -4.97 -6.88 15.02
CA VAL A 81 -4.41 -7.07 16.36
C VAL A 81 -2.98 -6.55 16.37
N ARG A 82 -2.72 -5.54 17.23
CA ARG A 82 -1.37 -5.01 17.45
C ARG A 82 -0.93 -5.36 18.86
N VAL A 83 -0.01 -6.32 18.97
CA VAL A 83 0.51 -6.82 20.26
C VAL A 83 2.00 -6.52 20.37
N ARG A 84 2.45 -6.26 21.59
CA ARG A 84 3.88 -6.20 21.94
C ARG A 84 4.21 -7.35 22.88
N ALA A 85 5.41 -7.89 22.75
CA ALA A 85 5.98 -8.83 23.70
C ALA A 85 6.31 -8.11 25.04
N ALA A 86 6.65 -8.88 26.07
CA ALA A 86 6.91 -8.37 27.42
C ALA A 86 8.07 -7.36 27.46
N ASP A 87 9.04 -7.51 26.56
CA ASP A 87 10.18 -6.62 26.34
C ASP A 87 9.81 -5.32 25.59
N GLY A 88 8.55 -5.14 25.21
CA GLY A 88 8.07 -4.01 24.42
C GLY A 88 8.26 -4.17 22.91
N THR A 89 8.82 -5.27 22.43
CA THR A 89 9.04 -5.53 21.00
C THR A 89 7.69 -5.76 20.29
N LEU A 90 7.50 -5.14 19.12
CA LEU A 90 6.30 -5.36 18.32
C LEU A 90 6.27 -6.80 17.78
N ILE A 91 5.17 -7.52 18.02
CA ILE A 91 4.95 -8.85 17.42
C ILE A 91 4.50 -8.62 15.98
N ALA A 92 5.39 -8.89 15.04
CA ALA A 92 5.16 -8.74 13.61
C ALA A 92 6.06 -9.70 12.81
N THR A 93 5.58 -10.14 11.65
CA THR A 93 6.42 -10.85 10.67
C THR A 93 7.45 -9.88 10.09
N ARG A 94 8.72 -10.30 10.08
CA ARG A 94 9.83 -9.56 9.49
C ARG A 94 10.34 -10.31 8.28
N SER A 95 10.49 -9.61 7.17
CA SER A 95 11.03 -10.15 5.91
C SER A 95 11.97 -9.10 5.31
N PRO A 96 13.08 -9.51 4.68
CA PRO A 96 13.89 -8.58 3.92
C PRO A 96 13.06 -7.95 2.80
N PHE A 97 13.36 -6.69 2.50
CA PHE A 97 12.85 -6.01 1.31
C PHE A 97 13.79 -6.32 0.13
N PRO A 98 13.29 -6.40 -1.13
CA PRO A 98 14.17 -6.63 -2.27
C PRO A 98 15.31 -5.62 -2.33
N HIS A 99 16.53 -6.13 -2.43
CA HIS A 99 17.75 -5.32 -2.46
C HIS A 99 18.03 -4.74 -3.86
N ARG A 100 17.35 -5.25 -4.90
CA ARG A 100 17.47 -4.78 -6.28
C ARG A 100 16.30 -3.91 -6.69
N LEU A 101 16.59 -2.83 -7.41
CA LEU A 101 15.59 -1.88 -7.90
C LEU A 101 14.54 -2.57 -8.79
N ASP A 102 14.97 -3.45 -9.70
CA ASP A 102 14.08 -4.14 -10.63
C ASP A 102 13.12 -5.09 -9.90
N ALA A 103 13.61 -5.81 -8.89
CA ALA A 103 12.79 -6.67 -8.04
C ALA A 103 11.76 -5.86 -7.22
N ALA A 104 12.18 -4.75 -6.62
CA ALA A 104 11.29 -3.85 -5.87
C ALA A 104 10.19 -3.25 -6.77
N VAL A 105 10.55 -2.85 -7.99
CA VAL A 105 9.60 -2.33 -8.99
C VAL A 105 8.61 -3.42 -9.40
N ARG A 106 9.06 -4.65 -9.72
CA ARG A 106 8.17 -5.76 -10.08
C ARG A 106 7.19 -6.09 -8.95
N GLN A 107 7.69 -6.21 -7.71
CA GLN A 107 6.86 -6.47 -6.54
C GLN A 107 5.81 -5.37 -6.34
N LYS A 108 6.22 -4.10 -6.42
CA LYS A 108 5.30 -2.97 -6.25
C LYS A 108 4.28 -2.88 -7.38
N ALA A 109 4.68 -3.16 -8.62
CA ALA A 109 3.80 -3.16 -9.78
C ALA A 109 2.73 -4.24 -9.67
N ARG A 110 3.07 -5.45 -9.21
CA ARG A 110 2.11 -6.54 -8.95
C ARG A 110 1.01 -6.10 -7.99
N TRP A 111 1.39 -5.53 -6.83
CA TRP A 111 0.41 -5.06 -5.85
C TRP A 111 -0.43 -3.92 -6.37
N LEU A 112 0.19 -2.98 -7.08
CA LEU A 112 -0.53 -1.85 -7.64
C LEU A 112 -1.55 -2.30 -8.69
N GLN A 113 -1.17 -3.24 -9.56
CA GLN A 113 -2.07 -3.80 -10.56
C GLN A 113 -3.25 -4.53 -9.90
N GLY A 114 -2.98 -5.48 -9.02
CA GLY A 114 -4.03 -6.26 -8.36
C GLY A 114 -4.99 -5.41 -7.52
N ILE A 115 -4.48 -4.39 -6.82
CA ILE A 115 -5.33 -3.54 -5.95
C ILE A 115 -6.06 -2.46 -6.75
N ALA A 116 -5.33 -1.71 -7.59
CA ALA A 116 -5.86 -0.50 -8.23
C ALA A 116 -6.57 -0.76 -9.56
N PHE A 117 -6.13 -1.75 -10.34
CA PHE A 117 -6.71 -2.08 -11.64
C PHE A 117 -7.61 -3.31 -11.54
N ASP A 118 -7.07 -4.52 -11.33
CA ASP A 118 -7.86 -5.77 -11.29
C ASP A 118 -8.91 -5.73 -10.17
N GLY A 119 -8.57 -5.07 -9.06
CA GLY A 119 -9.49 -4.82 -7.95
C GLY A 119 -10.67 -3.94 -8.34
N TRP A 120 -10.61 -3.12 -9.39
CA TRP A 120 -11.80 -2.41 -9.88
C TRP A 120 -12.83 -3.40 -10.41
N ASP A 121 -12.41 -4.36 -11.22
CA ASP A 121 -13.30 -5.29 -11.90
C ASP A 121 -13.83 -6.39 -10.97
N THR A 122 -12.93 -6.98 -10.17
CA THR A 122 -13.27 -8.11 -9.28
C THR A 122 -14.03 -7.68 -8.04
N LEU A 123 -13.66 -6.53 -7.47
CA LEU A 123 -14.19 -6.05 -6.20
C LEU A 123 -15.17 -4.90 -6.39
N GLY A 124 -15.16 -4.15 -7.49
CA GLY A 124 -16.06 -3.02 -7.68
C GLY A 124 -15.94 -1.94 -6.60
N TRP A 125 -16.96 -1.08 -6.51
CA TRP A 125 -17.06 -0.01 -5.53
C TRP A 125 -18.07 -0.34 -4.42
N ALA A 126 -17.87 0.26 -3.25
CA ALA A 126 -18.77 0.08 -2.12
C ALA A 126 -19.78 1.22 -2.06
N SER A 127 -21.01 0.92 -1.67
CA SER A 127 -22.07 1.93 -1.44
C SER A 127 -21.90 2.67 -0.11
N HIS A 128 -21.24 2.06 0.88
CA HIS A 128 -21.06 2.65 2.20
C HIS A 128 -19.90 3.68 2.19
N PRO A 129 -20.09 4.93 2.67
CA PRO A 129 -19.09 6.00 2.55
C PRO A 129 -17.71 5.67 3.11
N PHE A 130 -17.62 5.05 4.30
CA PHE A 130 -16.33 4.67 4.88
C PHE A 130 -15.59 3.59 4.06
N GLU A 131 -16.32 2.62 3.51
CA GLU A 131 -15.73 1.55 2.71
C GLU A 131 -15.33 2.08 1.32
N LEU A 132 -16.13 2.97 0.75
CA LEU A 132 -15.81 3.70 -0.48
C LEU A 132 -14.52 4.50 -0.31
N TRP A 133 -14.42 5.28 0.77
CA TRP A 133 -13.22 6.05 1.10
C TRP A 133 -11.97 5.17 1.23
N MET A 134 -12.08 4.05 1.95
CA MET A 134 -10.96 3.14 2.12
C MET A 134 -10.48 2.54 0.80
N ARG A 135 -11.42 2.15 -0.09
CA ARG A 135 -11.06 1.64 -1.42
C ARG A 135 -10.44 2.72 -2.31
N MET A 136 -10.97 3.93 -2.31
CA MET A 136 -10.36 5.04 -3.05
C MET A 136 -8.92 5.26 -2.58
N ARG A 137 -8.70 5.21 -1.26
CA ARG A 137 -7.38 5.35 -0.66
C ARG A 137 -6.43 4.22 -1.03
N ASP A 138 -6.90 2.97 -1.10
CA ASP A 138 -6.09 1.82 -1.49
C ASP A 138 -5.71 1.91 -2.99
N ARG A 139 -6.63 2.38 -3.83
CA ARG A 139 -6.48 2.43 -5.29
C ARG A 139 -5.83 3.71 -5.82
N ARG A 140 -5.52 4.71 -4.99
CA ARG A 140 -4.93 5.99 -5.43
C ARG A 140 -3.49 5.90 -5.94
N GLY A 141 -2.84 4.74 -5.86
CA GLY A 141 -1.44 4.57 -6.20
C GLY A 141 -1.05 5.08 -7.59
N PRO A 142 -1.82 4.82 -8.68
CA PRO A 142 -1.50 5.35 -10.00
C PRO A 142 -1.60 6.88 -10.08
N LEU A 143 -2.61 7.48 -9.44
CA LEU A 143 -2.76 8.94 -9.38
C LEU A 143 -1.59 9.59 -8.62
N VAL A 144 -1.19 9.01 -7.48
CA VAL A 144 -0.02 9.47 -6.72
C VAL A 144 1.24 9.40 -7.58
N ALA A 145 1.42 8.35 -8.38
CA ALA A 145 2.58 8.23 -9.26
C ALA A 145 2.61 9.31 -10.36
N ILE A 146 1.46 9.69 -10.93
CA ILE A 146 1.38 10.79 -11.90
C ILE A 146 1.79 12.12 -11.24
N VAL A 147 1.23 12.41 -10.06
CA VAL A 147 1.56 13.64 -9.31
C VAL A 147 3.05 13.67 -8.94
N LEU A 148 3.61 12.54 -8.50
CA LEU A 148 5.04 12.44 -8.21
C LEU A 148 5.88 12.68 -9.47
N ALA A 149 5.55 12.04 -10.59
CA ALA A 149 6.27 12.23 -11.84
C ALA A 149 6.26 13.71 -12.28
N ALA A 150 5.10 14.35 -12.24
CA ALA A 150 4.97 15.79 -12.53
C ALA A 150 5.81 16.64 -11.56
N ALA A 151 5.80 16.33 -10.26
CA ALA A 151 6.61 17.04 -9.27
C ALA A 151 8.12 16.89 -9.52
N TYR A 152 8.60 15.71 -9.90
CA TYR A 152 10.02 15.51 -10.24
C TYR A 152 10.42 16.22 -11.54
N VAL A 153 9.55 16.22 -12.56
CA VAL A 153 9.77 16.99 -13.79
C VAL A 153 9.83 18.48 -13.46
N ALA A 154 8.88 18.99 -12.68
CA ALA A 154 8.87 20.39 -12.24
C ALA A 154 10.15 20.73 -11.46
N PHE A 155 10.57 19.89 -10.52
CA PHE A 155 11.81 20.08 -9.76
C PHE A 155 13.05 20.20 -10.66
N VAL A 156 13.18 19.31 -11.66
CA VAL A 156 14.29 19.36 -12.62
C VAL A 156 14.24 20.63 -13.48
N LEU A 157 13.07 21.00 -13.98
CA LEU A 157 12.88 22.22 -14.77
C LEU A 157 13.19 23.48 -13.95
N THR A 158 12.71 23.55 -12.71
CA THR A 158 13.03 24.66 -11.80
C THR A 158 14.52 24.77 -11.55
N GLY A 159 15.22 23.64 -11.34
CA GLY A 159 16.69 23.64 -11.20
C GLY A 159 17.40 24.13 -12.46
N ALA A 160 16.97 23.69 -13.64
CA ALA A 160 17.54 24.13 -14.92
C ALA A 160 17.30 25.62 -15.18
N LEU A 161 16.10 26.13 -14.89
CA LEU A 161 15.77 27.55 -15.01
C LEU A 161 16.56 28.40 -14.00
N GLY A 162 16.75 27.90 -12.78
CA GLY A 162 17.60 28.55 -11.78
C GLY A 162 19.07 28.64 -12.22
N ALA A 163 19.60 27.57 -12.82
CA ALA A 163 20.94 27.59 -13.41
C ALA A 163 21.06 28.57 -14.59
N ALA A 164 20.06 28.59 -15.49
CA ALA A 164 20.00 29.55 -16.59
C ALA A 164 19.93 31.00 -16.09
N GLN A 165 19.22 31.25 -14.99
CA GLN A 165 19.18 32.56 -14.35
C GLN A 165 20.53 32.94 -13.75
N TRP A 166 21.19 32.02 -13.06
CA TRP A 166 22.52 32.26 -12.49
C TRP A 166 23.56 32.58 -13.58
N LEU A 167 23.44 31.97 -14.76
CA LEU A 167 24.26 32.24 -15.94
C LEU A 167 23.84 33.52 -16.72
N GLY A 168 22.76 34.18 -16.31
CA GLY A 168 22.23 35.36 -16.99
C GLY A 168 21.49 35.09 -18.30
N TRP A 169 21.22 33.83 -18.64
CA TRP A 169 20.51 33.43 -19.88
C TRP A 169 19.00 33.60 -19.78
N TYR A 170 18.46 33.70 -18.57
CA TYR A 170 17.02 33.79 -18.33
C TYR A 170 16.72 34.63 -17.10
N LYS A 171 15.60 35.37 -17.11
CA LYS A 171 15.10 36.06 -15.91
C LYS A 171 13.80 35.38 -15.49
N VAL A 172 13.83 34.70 -14.34
CA VAL A 172 12.66 34.02 -13.78
C VAL A 172 11.56 35.05 -13.53
N ARG A 173 10.35 34.74 -14.01
CA ARG A 173 9.14 35.49 -13.73
C ARG A 173 8.71 35.19 -12.30
N GLU A 174 8.34 36.23 -11.55
CA GLU A 174 7.75 36.06 -10.22
C GLU A 174 6.49 35.19 -10.30
N LEU A 175 6.41 34.20 -9.43
CA LEU A 175 5.24 33.35 -9.30
C LEU A 175 4.13 34.15 -8.59
N PRO A 176 2.85 33.91 -8.93
CA PRO A 176 1.76 34.48 -8.15
C PRO A 176 1.82 34.02 -6.69
N ASP A 177 1.50 34.90 -5.74
CA ASP A 177 1.56 34.62 -4.28
C ASP A 177 0.84 33.32 -3.88
N VAL A 178 -0.25 32.97 -4.57
CA VAL A 178 -0.99 31.73 -4.32
C VAL A 178 -0.13 30.48 -4.57
N VAL A 179 0.72 30.49 -5.59
CA VAL A 179 1.61 29.37 -5.92
C VAL A 179 2.69 29.23 -4.84
N ASP A 180 3.23 30.35 -4.37
CA ASP A 180 4.22 30.37 -3.30
C ASP A 180 3.63 29.82 -1.99
N TRP A 181 2.43 30.26 -1.60
CA TRP A 181 1.74 29.70 -0.43
C TRP A 181 1.44 28.20 -0.59
N MET A 182 1.05 27.76 -1.79
CA MET A 182 0.86 26.34 -2.07
C MET A 182 2.16 25.55 -1.92
N LEU A 183 3.29 26.07 -2.40
CA LEU A 183 4.62 25.45 -2.23
C LEU A 183 5.01 25.38 -0.75
N VAL A 184 4.78 26.44 0.02
CA VAL A 184 5.05 26.45 1.46
C VAL A 184 4.21 25.39 2.19
N ILE A 185 2.89 25.37 1.96
CA ILE A 185 1.97 24.42 2.62
C ILE A 185 2.31 22.98 2.23
N THR A 186 2.56 22.71 0.95
CA THR A 186 2.91 21.36 0.48
C THR A 186 4.26 20.89 1.01
N THR A 187 5.25 21.79 1.10
CA THR A 187 6.56 21.50 1.69
C THR A 187 6.45 21.23 3.20
N ALA A 188 5.67 22.03 3.92
CA ALA A 188 5.39 21.81 5.34
C ALA A 188 4.68 20.47 5.59
N ALA A 189 3.68 20.13 4.76
CA ALA A 189 2.98 18.85 4.83
C ALA A 189 3.92 17.66 4.51
N PHE A 190 4.83 17.83 3.54
CA PHE A 190 5.88 16.85 3.24
C PHE A 190 6.81 16.65 4.43
N ALA A 191 7.34 17.73 5.00
CA ALA A 191 8.24 17.70 6.16
C ALA A 191 7.57 17.01 7.36
N TRP A 192 6.33 17.38 7.67
CA TRP A 192 5.54 16.72 8.71
C TRP A 192 5.44 15.21 8.49
N ARG A 193 5.13 14.77 7.27
CA ARG A 193 5.03 13.34 6.95
C ARG A 193 6.37 12.62 7.03
N ALA A 194 7.46 13.28 6.65
CA ALA A 194 8.82 12.74 6.76
C ALA A 194 9.22 12.59 8.23
N LEU A 195 9.00 13.60 9.06
CA LEU A 195 9.25 13.56 10.51
C LEU A 195 8.45 12.46 11.20
N VAL A 196 7.16 12.40 10.90
CA VAL A 196 6.27 11.38 11.44
C VAL A 196 6.69 9.97 11.01
N ARG A 197 7.22 9.80 9.79
CA ARG A 197 7.82 8.54 9.33
C ARG A 197 9.07 8.22 10.13
N ALA A 198 10.02 9.16 10.19
CA ALA A 198 11.28 9.00 10.91
C ALA A 198 11.04 8.60 12.36
N ALA A 199 10.21 9.35 13.10
CA ALA A 199 9.91 9.08 14.51
C ALA A 199 9.39 7.66 14.77
N VAL A 200 8.54 7.12 13.88
CA VAL A 200 8.01 5.76 14.06
C VAL A 200 8.99 4.69 13.61
N VAL A 201 9.80 4.94 12.58
CA VAL A 201 10.85 3.99 12.21
C VAL A 201 11.92 3.96 13.30
N THR A 202 12.35 5.11 13.80
CA THR A 202 13.26 5.24 14.94
C THR A 202 12.79 4.46 16.16
N ARG A 203 11.50 4.57 16.49
CA ARG A 203 10.93 3.87 17.64
C ARG A 203 10.97 2.33 17.51
N GLU A 204 10.84 1.79 16.29
CA GLU A 204 10.72 0.34 16.10
C GLU A 204 12.04 -0.32 15.63
N TYR A 205 12.95 0.44 15.02
CA TYR A 205 14.17 -0.08 14.39
C TYR A 205 15.46 0.68 14.75
N GLY A 206 15.38 1.74 15.57
CA GLY A 206 16.53 2.56 15.93
C GLY A 206 16.74 3.77 15.01
N TRP A 207 17.55 4.73 15.47
CA TRP A 207 17.71 6.04 14.84
C TRP A 207 18.35 5.97 13.45
N GLU A 208 19.27 5.03 13.22
CA GLU A 208 19.92 4.80 11.92
C GLU A 208 18.88 4.50 10.84
N GLU A 209 17.95 3.60 11.13
CA GLU A 209 16.84 3.28 10.22
C GLU A 209 15.84 4.44 10.10
N GLY A 210 15.67 5.23 11.16
CA GLY A 210 14.89 6.46 11.12
C GLY A 210 15.41 7.47 10.11
N LEU A 211 16.72 7.72 10.11
CA LEU A 211 17.40 8.58 9.14
C LEU A 211 17.36 7.98 7.73
N ALA A 212 17.69 6.69 7.61
CA ALA A 212 17.65 5.98 6.34
C ALA A 212 16.26 5.99 5.71
N ALA A 213 15.18 5.97 6.51
CA ALA A 213 13.81 6.07 6.01
C ALA A 213 13.47 7.42 5.35
N VAL A 214 14.16 8.51 5.73
CA VAL A 214 14.03 9.84 5.10
C VAL A 214 14.86 9.87 3.81
N VAL A 215 16.11 9.41 3.87
CA VAL A 215 17.01 9.35 2.70
C VAL A 215 16.45 8.46 1.59
N ARG A 216 15.71 7.39 1.94
CA ARG A 216 15.07 6.49 0.98
C ARG A 216 13.79 7.06 0.35
N ILE A 217 13.29 8.25 0.73
CA ILE A 217 12.06 8.82 0.16
C ILE A 217 12.14 8.98 -1.37
N PRO A 218 13.20 9.59 -1.96
CA PRO A 218 13.28 9.74 -3.41
C PRO A 218 13.33 8.39 -4.13
N VAL A 219 14.08 7.43 -3.59
CA VAL A 219 14.15 6.06 -4.12
C VAL A 219 12.76 5.40 -4.14
N ALA A 220 12.00 5.53 -3.04
CA ALA A 220 10.64 5.01 -2.96
C ALA A 220 9.69 5.69 -3.95
N ASN A 221 9.86 6.99 -4.21
CA ASN A 221 9.06 7.71 -5.21
C ASN A 221 9.38 7.25 -6.64
N ILE A 222 10.66 7.06 -6.97
CA ILE A 222 11.09 6.52 -8.27
C ILE A 222 10.51 5.13 -8.48
N ILE A 223 10.61 4.24 -7.47
CA ILE A 223 10.01 2.91 -7.52
C ILE A 223 8.50 3.02 -7.76
N ALA A 224 7.79 3.92 -7.08
CA ALA A 224 6.36 4.11 -7.27
C ALA A 224 5.99 4.56 -8.69
N ILE A 225 6.75 5.50 -9.27
CA ILE A 225 6.54 5.99 -10.65
C ILE A 225 6.73 4.86 -11.66
N ILE A 226 7.87 4.16 -11.58
CA ILE A 226 8.20 3.07 -12.52
C ILE A 226 7.20 1.92 -12.36
N ALA A 227 6.87 1.55 -11.12
CA ALA A 227 5.91 0.48 -10.84
C ALA A 227 4.50 0.82 -11.35
N ALA A 228 4.07 2.08 -11.27
CA ALA A 228 2.78 2.52 -11.82
C ALA A 228 2.71 2.42 -13.33
N ARG A 229 3.77 2.86 -14.03
CA ARG A 229 3.87 2.67 -15.47
C ARG A 229 3.85 1.18 -15.84
N LEU A 230 4.61 0.35 -15.13
CA LEU A 230 4.67 -1.09 -15.40
C LEU A 230 3.32 -1.77 -15.17
N ALA A 231 2.64 -1.47 -14.06
CA ALA A 231 1.32 -1.98 -13.73
C ALA A 231 0.28 -1.58 -14.80
N LEU A 232 0.30 -0.32 -15.24
CA LEU A 232 -0.60 0.17 -16.28
C LEU A 232 -0.39 -0.56 -17.61
N VAL A 233 0.87 -0.74 -18.04
CA VAL A 233 1.20 -1.48 -19.27
C VAL A 233 0.75 -2.94 -19.18
N ARG A 234 0.97 -3.60 -18.03
CA ARG A 234 0.54 -4.99 -17.81
C ARG A 234 -0.98 -5.11 -17.83
N TYR A 235 -1.69 -4.21 -17.17
CA TYR A 235 -3.15 -4.17 -17.21
C TYR A 235 -3.70 -3.89 -18.63
N ALA A 236 -3.11 -2.96 -19.37
CA ALA A 236 -3.50 -2.72 -20.75
C ALA A 236 -3.25 -3.93 -21.67
N ARG A 237 -2.26 -4.78 -21.37
CA ARG A 237 -2.02 -6.05 -22.05
C ARG A 237 -3.04 -7.12 -21.66
N SER A 238 -3.40 -7.22 -20.38
CA SER A 238 -4.43 -8.18 -19.95
C SER A 238 -5.80 -7.87 -20.57
N LEU A 239 -6.15 -6.59 -20.72
CA LEU A 239 -7.34 -6.17 -21.46
C LEU A 239 -7.33 -6.57 -22.95
N ARG A 240 -6.16 -6.85 -23.53
CA ARG A 240 -6.00 -7.35 -24.91
C ARG A 240 -5.96 -8.88 -25.00
N GLY A 241 -6.24 -9.58 -23.90
CA GLY A 241 -6.27 -11.04 -23.85
C GLY A 241 -4.91 -11.70 -23.57
N GLU A 242 -3.86 -10.95 -23.27
CA GLU A 242 -2.60 -11.54 -22.82
C GLU A 242 -2.75 -12.10 -21.40
N PRO A 243 -2.30 -13.33 -21.12
CA PRO A 243 -2.42 -13.91 -19.78
C PRO A 243 -1.60 -13.13 -18.76
N THR A 244 -2.22 -12.83 -17.62
CA THR A 244 -1.56 -12.14 -16.50
C THR A 244 -0.44 -13.03 -15.93
N ARG A 245 0.82 -12.73 -16.27
CA ARG A 245 1.97 -13.49 -15.77
C ARG A 245 2.18 -13.23 -14.27
N TRP A 246 1.89 -14.24 -13.45
CA TRP A 246 2.20 -14.21 -12.02
C TRP A 246 3.73 -14.37 -11.82
N GLU A 247 4.42 -13.24 -11.63
CA GLU A 247 5.83 -13.23 -11.24
C GLU A 247 5.92 -13.24 -9.71
N LYS A 248 6.19 -14.42 -9.13
CA LYS A 248 6.44 -14.56 -7.69
C LYS A 248 7.63 -13.69 -7.30
N THR A 249 7.51 -12.97 -6.19
CA THR A 249 8.64 -12.23 -5.63
C THR A 249 9.70 -13.24 -5.18
N GLU A 250 10.88 -13.22 -5.79
CA GLU A 250 12.02 -14.02 -5.34
C GLU A 250 12.43 -13.54 -3.95
N HIS A 251 12.54 -14.49 -3.01
CA HIS A 251 13.01 -14.22 -1.65
C HIS A 251 14.43 -14.75 -1.59
N ASP A 252 15.41 -13.86 -1.69
CA ASP A 252 16.80 -14.23 -1.43
C ASP A 252 16.98 -14.37 0.08
N PHE A 253 17.19 -15.62 0.52
CA PHE A 253 17.59 -16.07 1.86
C PHE A 253 16.51 -16.17 2.93
N HIS A 254 16.39 -17.38 3.51
CA HIS A 254 15.66 -17.63 4.75
C HIS A 254 16.65 -17.61 5.94
N PRO A 255 16.39 -16.90 7.07
CA PRO A 255 17.32 -16.85 8.20
C PRO A 255 17.71 -18.21 8.80
N ALA A 256 16.89 -19.25 8.58
CA ALA A 256 17.20 -20.61 9.00
C ALA A 256 18.33 -21.28 8.19
N GLU A 257 18.70 -20.74 7.03
CA GLU A 257 19.78 -21.28 6.19
C GLU A 257 21.18 -20.92 6.74
N ARG A 258 21.28 -20.13 7.82
CA ARG A 258 22.53 -19.84 8.53
C ARG A 258 22.85 -20.82 9.67
N ALA A 259 21.98 -21.80 9.92
CA ALA A 259 22.13 -22.73 11.05
C ALA A 259 22.72 -24.11 10.67
N THR A 260 23.37 -24.23 9.51
CA THR A 260 24.09 -25.43 9.07
C THR A 260 25.54 -25.10 8.75
#